data_AF-A0A929IX58-F1
#
_entry.id   AF-A0A929IX58-F1
#
_cell.length_a   1.000
_cell.length_b   1.000
_cell.length_c   1.000
_cell.angle_alpha   90.00
_cell.angle_beta   90.00
_cell.angle_gamma   90.00
#
_symmetry.space_group_name_H-M   'P 1'
#
loop_
_entity.id
_entity.type
_entity.pdbx_description
1 polymer ?
#
loop_
_entity_poly.entity_id
_entity_poly.type
_entity_poly.pdbx_seq_one_letter_code
_entity_poly.pdbx_strand_id
1 'polypeptide(L)' 'YSTRYGHNAKLLVKVGDSVEKGQVISQMGSTGRSTGPHVHFEVLKNDRQVNPAKFVALR' A
#
# COMPACT_ATOMS: atom_id res chain seq x y z
N TYR A 1 -12.50 -0.33 -6.23
CA TYR A 1 -11.07 0.03 -6.21
C TYR A 1 -10.39 -0.85 -5.19
N SER A 2 -9.10 -1.14 -5.39
CA SER A 2 -8.25 -1.76 -4.36
C SER A 2 -6.88 -1.07 -4.35
N THR A 3 -6.22 -1.11 -3.20
CA THR A 3 -4.88 -0.54 -3.01
C THR A 3 -3.92 -1.62 -2.55
N ARG A 4 -2.67 -1.55 -3.00
CA ARG A 4 -1.60 -2.45 -2.54
C ARG A 4 -0.43 -1.65 -1.98
N TYR A 5 0.13 -2.16 -0.89
CA TYR A 5 1.27 -1.59 -0.19
C TYR A 5 2.36 -2.68 -0.12
N GLY A 6 3.43 -2.51 -0.90
CA GLY A 6 4.54 -3.46 -1.01
C GLY A 6 5.72 -3.10 -0.11
N HIS A 7 6.70 -4.00 -0.05
CA HIS A 7 7.97 -3.85 0.68
C HIS A 7 7.84 -3.67 2.19
N ASN A 8 6.69 -4.00 2.80
CA ASN A 8 6.48 -3.84 4.24
C ASN A 8 7.49 -4.66 5.07
N ALA A 9 7.96 -4.09 6.18
CA ALA A 9 8.74 -4.82 7.18
C ALA A 9 7.84 -5.68 8.08
N LYS A 10 6.63 -5.18 8.40
CA LYS A 10 5.66 -5.85 9.26
C LYS A 10 4.24 -5.49 8.86
N LEU A 11 3.33 -6.48 8.87
CA LEU A 11 1.89 -6.27 8.74
C LEU A 11 1.28 -6.14 10.14
N LEU A 12 0.39 -5.16 10.33
CA LEU A 12 -0.32 -4.91 11.59
C LEU A 12 -1.78 -5.36 11.54
N VAL A 13 -2.25 -5.77 10.36
CA VAL A 13 -3.59 -6.28 10.10
C VAL A 13 -3.50 -7.67 9.45
N LYS A 14 -4.62 -8.39 9.44
CA LYS A 14 -4.76 -9.73 8.87
C LYS A 14 -5.83 -9.75 7.78
N VAL A 15 -5.80 -10.80 6.96
CA VAL A 15 -6.85 -11.02 5.95
C VAL A 15 -8.19 -11.18 6.66
N GLY A 16 -9.19 -10.41 6.22
CA GLY A 16 -10.53 -10.37 6.82
C GLY A 16 -10.76 -9.18 7.74
N ASP A 17 -9.71 -8.48 8.17
CA ASP A 17 -9.86 -7.28 9.00
C ASP A 17 -10.51 -6.15 8.19
N SER A 18 -11.50 -5.48 8.78
CA SER A 18 -12.00 -4.20 8.28
C SER A 18 -11.08 -3.08 8.75
N VAL A 19 -10.72 -2.17 7.85
CA VAL A 19 -9.81 -1.05 8.13
C VAL A 19 -10.43 0.28 7.73
N GLU A 20 -10.09 1.33 8.47
CA GLU A 20 -10.59 2.68 8.21
C GLU A 20 -9.53 3.58 7.57
N LYS A 21 -9.98 4.67 6.94
CA LYS A 21 -9.08 5.67 6.37
C LYS A 21 -8.19 6.26 7.47
N GLY A 22 -6.88 6.19 7.29
CA GLY A 22 -5.89 6.71 8.24
C GLY A 22 -5.43 5.69 9.29
N GLN A 23 -6.04 4.51 9.34
CA GLN A 23 -5.56 3.42 10.18
C GLN A 23 -4.19 2.93 9.70
N VAL A 24 -3.27 2.72 10.65
CA VAL A 24 -1.95 2.14 10.35
C VAL A 24 -2.11 0.64 10.13
N ILE A 25 -1.77 0.17 8.92
CA ILE A 25 -1.94 -1.24 8.53
C ILE A 25 -0.61 -2.01 8.40
N SER A 26 0.51 -1.31 8.27
CA SER A 26 1.85 -1.91 8.12
C SER A 26 2.95 -0.94 8.54
N GLN A 27 4.14 -1.48 8.75
CA GLN A 27 5.38 -0.71 8.87
C GLN A 27 6.15 -0.79 7.55
N MET A 28 6.65 0.36 7.07
CA MET A 28 7.51 0.44 5.89
C MET A 28 8.77 -0.42 6.08
N GLY A 29 9.25 -1.01 4.99
CA GLY A 29 10.47 -1.80 5.00
C GLY A 29 11.13 -1.83 3.63
N SER A 30 11.89 -2.91 3.39
CA SER A 30 12.56 -3.17 2.12
C SER A 30 12.51 -4.66 1.74
N THR A 31 11.42 -5.35 2.09
CA THR A 31 11.26 -6.79 1.80
C THR A 31 11.03 -7.05 0.31
N GLY A 32 11.37 -8.26 -0.15
CA GLY A 32 11.24 -8.65 -1.56
C GLY A 32 12.27 -7.95 -2.45
N ARG A 33 11.89 -7.64 -3.70
CA ARG A 33 12.77 -6.97 -4.66
C ARG A 33 12.70 -5.45 -4.48
N SER A 34 13.52 -4.93 -3.58
CA SER A 34 13.63 -3.52 -3.24
C SER A 34 15.10 -3.08 -3.21
N THR A 35 15.37 -1.80 -3.50
CA THR A 35 16.71 -1.20 -3.45
C THR A 35 16.98 -0.39 -2.18
N GLY A 36 15.98 -0.25 -1.29
CA GLY A 36 16.08 0.45 -0.02
C GLY A 36 14.72 0.68 0.64
N PRO A 37 14.64 1.20 1.88
CA PRO A 37 13.37 1.38 2.57
C PRO A 37 12.44 2.38 1.86
N HIS A 38 11.30 1.91 1.36
CA HIS A 38 10.26 2.73 0.73
C HIS A 38 8.90 2.00 0.70
N VAL A 39 7.84 2.71 0.29
CA VAL A 39 6.52 2.12 0.05
C VAL A 39 6.29 2.00 -1.45
N HIS A 40 6.10 0.78 -1.94
CA HIS A 40 5.52 0.55 -3.27
C HIS A 40 4.01 0.63 -3.17
N PHE A 41 3.39 1.62 -3.80
CA PHE A 41 1.96 1.87 -3.72
C PHE A 41 1.27 1.70 -5.07
N GLU A 42 0.23 0.86 -5.11
CA GLU A 42 -0.60 0.66 -6.30
C GLU A 42 -2.06 1.03 -6.01
N VAL A 43 -2.72 1.56 -7.05
CA VAL A 43 -4.18 1.69 -7.09
C VAL A 43 -4.70 0.87 -8.27
N LEU A 44 -5.69 0.03 -8.01
CA LEU A 44 -6.32 -0.82 -9.01
C LEU A 44 -7.81 -0.47 -9.15
N LYS A 45 -8.28 -0.41 -10.40
CA LYS A 45 -9.68 -0.27 -10.77
C LYS A 45 -10.04 -1.44 -11.67
N ASN A 46 -10.98 -2.28 -11.22
CA ASN A 46 -11.38 -3.52 -11.93
C ASN A 46 -10.14 -4.38 -12.28
N ASP A 47 -9.29 -4.62 -11.29
CA ASP A 47 -8.02 -5.37 -11.38
C ASP A 47 -6.97 -4.83 -12.36
N ARG A 48 -7.19 -3.65 -12.94
CA ARG A 48 -6.20 -2.94 -13.76
C ARG A 48 -5.55 -1.83 -12.96
N GLN A 49 -4.22 -1.76 -13.03
CA GLN A 49 -3.45 -0.68 -12.43
C GLN A 49 -3.83 0.66 -13.08
N VAL A 50 -4.03 1.68 -12.25
CA VAL A 50 -4.24 3.06 -12.67
C VAL A 50 -3.20 3.95 -12.03
N ASN A 51 -2.92 5.12 -12.63
CA ASN A 51 -1.91 6.04 -12.12
C ASN A 51 -2.24 6.45 -10.67
N PRO A 52 -1.41 6.07 -9.67
CA PRO A 52 -1.68 6.33 -8.25
C PRO A 52 -1.58 7.81 -7.91
N ALA A 53 -0.82 8.62 -8.67
CA ALA A 53 -0.64 10.06 -8.39
C ALA A 53 -1.96 10.85 -8.35
N LYS A 54 -3.01 10.35 -9.02
CA LYS A 54 -4.37 10.94 -8.98
C LYS A 54 -5.08 10.78 -7.63
N PHE A 55 -4.60 9.88 -6.77
CA PHE A 55 -5.22 9.53 -5.49
C PHE A 55 -4.40 10.02 -4.29
N VAL A 56 -3.09 10.23 -4.47
CA VAL A 56 -2.18 10.69 -3.41
C VAL A 56 -1.90 12.20 -3.52
N ALA A 57 -2.74 12.94 -4.26
CA ALA A 57 -2.52 14.36 -4.52
C ALA A 57 -2.09 15.09 -3.23
N LEU A 58 -0.90 15.70 -3.32
CA LEU A 58 -0.32 16.53 -2.27
C LEU A 58 -1.39 17.53 -1.82
N ARG A 59 -1.65 17.55 -0.51
CA ARG A 59 -2.23 18.74 0.11
C ARG A 59 -1.29 19.91 -0.10
#